data_AF-A0A816E0K5-F1
#
_entry.id   AF-A0A816E0K5-F1
#
_cell.length_a   1.000
_cell.length_b   1.000
_cell.length_c   1.000
_cell.angle_alpha   90.00
_cell.angle_beta   90.00
_cell.angle_gamma   90.00
#
_symmetry.space_group_name_H-M   'P 1'
#
loop_
_entity.id
_entity.type
_entity.pdbx_description
1 polymer ?
#
loop_
_entity_poly.entity_id
_entity_poly.type
_entity_poly.pdbx_seq_one_letter_code
_entity_poly.pdbx_strand_id
1 'polypeptide(L)'
;LLVDHIVILDFNEYDDCSADYQEEDENAVALNVDGIKYSYDTTCAIVEFSKTHTFPTLCRRYRQIKYKEQLRRIKQYVNAQGAKTQKLQRDDNFVYTEFIRARGCCLPIHDSYLRRWDIRKARHLNLVGFMTSSH
;
A
#
# COMPACT_ATOMS: atom_id res chain seq x y z
N LEU A 1 -0.11 38.05 -26.87
CA LEU A 1 -0.03 38.31 -25.40
C LEU A 1 -1.02 37.37 -24.74
N LEU A 2 -0.57 36.18 -24.35
CA LEU A 2 -1.35 35.22 -23.56
C LEU A 2 -1.12 35.56 -22.09
N VAL A 3 -2.20 35.83 -21.37
CA VAL A 3 -2.18 36.14 -19.94
C VAL A 3 -2.35 34.82 -19.20
N ASP A 4 -1.27 34.33 -18.60
CA ASP A 4 -1.29 33.16 -17.73
C ASP A 4 -1.99 33.51 -16.41
N HIS A 5 -3.10 32.82 -16.14
CA HIS A 5 -3.76 32.82 -14.84
C HIS A 5 -2.91 32.02 -13.84
N ILE A 6 -2.05 32.72 -13.09
CA ILE A 6 -1.38 32.16 -11.91
C ILE A 6 -2.37 32.21 -10.74
N VAL A 7 -2.91 31.06 -10.38
CA VAL A 7 -3.67 30.90 -9.13
C VAL A 7 -2.66 30.67 -8.01
N ILE A 8 -2.38 31.71 -7.22
CA ILE A 8 -1.61 31.62 -5.97
C ILE A 8 -2.60 31.24 -4.87
N LEU A 9 -2.50 30.01 -4.36
CA LEU A 9 -3.16 29.62 -3.13
C LEU A 9 -2.14 29.70 -2.01
N ASP A 10 -2.23 30.80 -1.27
CA ASP A 10 -1.53 31.08 -0.03
C ASP A 10 -2.26 30.33 1.10
N PHE A 11 -1.60 29.34 1.72
CA PHE A 11 -2.10 28.69 2.94
C PHE A 11 -0.93 28.34 3.85
N ASN A 12 -0.64 29.33 4.68
CA ASN A 12 0.15 29.25 5.89
C ASN A 12 -0.37 28.18 6.88
N GLU A 13 0.61 27.65 7.62
CA GLU A 13 0.53 27.24 9.02
C GLU A 13 -0.27 25.97 9.35
N TYR A 14 0.45 24.86 9.54
CA TYR A 14 0.14 23.91 10.60
C TYR A 14 1.44 23.23 11.04
N ASP A 15 1.96 23.72 12.16
CA ASP A 15 3.07 23.19 12.93
C ASP A 15 2.49 22.24 13.99
N ASP A 16 2.76 20.95 13.87
CA ASP A 16 2.68 20.01 14.99
C ASP A 16 3.64 18.84 14.73
N CYS A 17 4.88 19.04 15.17
CA CYS A 17 5.93 18.03 15.19
C CYS A 17 5.74 17.10 16.38
N SER A 18 5.71 15.78 16.14
CA SER A 18 6.44 14.76 16.92
C SER A 18 5.77 13.39 16.80
N ALA A 19 6.38 12.46 16.09
CA ALA A 19 6.28 11.04 16.44
C ALA A 19 7.55 10.30 15.99
N ASP A 20 8.27 9.77 16.98
CA ASP A 20 9.44 8.89 16.85
C ASP A 20 9.18 7.76 15.84
N TYR A 21 10.04 7.65 14.83
CA TYR A 21 10.06 6.51 13.92
C TYR A 21 10.95 5.42 14.50
N GLN A 22 10.34 4.35 15.03
CA GLN A 22 11.04 3.08 15.24
C GLN A 22 11.11 2.34 13.89
N GLU A 23 12.34 2.15 13.40
CA GLU A 23 12.63 1.24 12.28
C GLU A 23 12.29 -0.20 12.70
N GLU A 24 11.29 -0.82 12.06
CA GLU A 24 11.05 -2.25 12.20
C GLU A 24 11.36 -2.99 10.89
N ASP A 25 12.52 -3.65 10.92
CA ASP A 25 12.94 -4.94 10.36
C ASP A 25 12.42 -5.38 8.96
N GLU A 26 13.37 -5.59 8.04
CA GLU A 26 13.24 -5.96 6.61
C GLU A 26 12.67 -7.38 6.34
N ASN A 27 12.11 -8.05 7.33
CA ASN A 27 11.52 -9.37 7.16
C ASN A 27 10.16 -9.28 6.44
N ALA A 28 10.17 -9.45 5.11
CA ALA A 28 9.00 -9.53 4.23
C ALA A 28 7.76 -10.11 4.95
N VAL A 29 6.85 -9.20 5.31
CA VAL A 29 5.76 -9.43 6.26
C VAL A 29 4.70 -10.35 5.66
N ALA A 30 4.91 -11.66 5.73
CA ALA A 30 3.97 -12.68 5.26
C ALA A 30 2.82 -12.88 6.25
N LEU A 31 1.61 -13.12 5.74
CA LEU A 31 0.49 -13.54 6.60
C LEU A 31 0.79 -14.95 7.12
N ASN A 32 0.91 -15.10 8.44
CA ASN A 32 1.04 -16.42 9.07
C ASN A 32 -0.35 -16.93 9.49
N VAL A 33 -0.85 -17.98 8.83
CA VAL A 33 -2.08 -18.69 9.23
C VAL A 33 -1.72 -20.11 9.61
N ASP A 34 -1.88 -20.42 10.90
CA ASP A 34 -1.63 -21.75 11.47
C ASP A 34 -0.23 -22.32 11.13
N GLY A 35 0.78 -21.46 11.17
CA GLY A 35 2.18 -21.82 10.89
C GLY A 35 2.57 -21.73 9.40
N ILE A 36 1.63 -21.40 8.52
CA ILE A 36 1.87 -21.27 7.08
C ILE A 36 1.99 -19.79 6.72
N LYS A 37 3.14 -19.41 6.18
CA LYS A 37 3.40 -18.05 5.66
C LYS A 37 2.86 -17.92 4.23
N TYR A 38 2.03 -16.91 4.00
CA TYR A 38 1.52 -16.54 2.68
C TYR A 38 2.04 -15.16 2.28
N SER A 39 2.54 -15.05 1.04
CA SER A 39 2.73 -13.75 0.40
C SER A 39 1.37 -13.10 0.11
N TYR A 40 1.33 -11.77 0.06
CA TYR A 40 0.12 -11.04 -0.26
C TYR A 40 -0.47 -11.44 -1.62
N ASP A 41 0.36 -11.58 -2.64
CA ASP A 41 -0.10 -11.95 -4.00
C ASP A 41 -0.74 -13.34 -3.99
N THR A 42 -0.17 -14.26 -3.22
CA THR A 42 -0.76 -15.59 -3.00
C THR A 42 -2.11 -15.49 -2.31
N THR A 43 -2.24 -14.66 -1.27
CA THR A 43 -3.52 -14.44 -0.59
C THR A 43 -4.58 -13.83 -1.52
N CYS A 44 -4.20 -12.88 -2.39
CA CYS A 44 -5.09 -12.31 -3.39
C CYS A 44 -5.59 -13.36 -4.38
N ALA A 45 -4.69 -14.18 -4.93
CA ALA A 45 -5.05 -15.26 -5.86
C ALA A 45 -5.98 -16.30 -5.21
N ILE A 46 -5.77 -16.62 -3.93
CA ILE A 46 -6.66 -17.49 -3.16
C ILE A 46 -8.06 -16.88 -3.02
N VAL A 47 -8.13 -15.60 -2.65
CA VAL A 47 -9.42 -14.90 -2.48
C VAL A 47 -10.16 -14.80 -3.80
N GLU A 48 -9.48 -14.46 -4.89
CA GLU A 48 -10.06 -14.38 -6.23
C GLU A 48 -10.59 -15.74 -6.69
N PHE A 49 -9.81 -16.81 -6.55
CA PHE A 49 -10.26 -18.16 -6.88
C PHE A 49 -11.48 -18.59 -6.05
N SER A 50 -11.54 -18.18 -4.78
CA SER A 50 -12.66 -18.47 -3.89
C SER A 50 -13.99 -17.81 -4.28
N LYS A 51 -13.96 -16.79 -5.16
CA LYS A 51 -15.18 -16.12 -5.65
C LYS A 51 -15.91 -16.98 -6.68
N THR A 52 -15.17 -17.76 -7.47
CA THR A 52 -15.71 -18.54 -8.59
C THR A 52 -15.79 -20.04 -8.31
N HIS A 53 -15.14 -20.52 -7.24
CA HIS A 53 -15.04 -21.95 -6.93
C HIS A 53 -15.52 -22.29 -5.52
N THR A 54 -16.02 -23.52 -5.36
CA THR A 54 -16.43 -24.05 -4.07
C THR A 54 -15.22 -24.34 -3.17
N PHE A 55 -15.45 -24.36 -1.86
CA PHE A 55 -14.40 -24.62 -0.88
C PHE A 55 -13.66 -25.97 -1.08
N PRO A 56 -14.33 -27.10 -1.40
CA PRO A 56 -13.63 -28.35 -1.70
C PRO A 56 -12.67 -28.24 -2.90
N THR A 57 -13.06 -27.53 -3.96
CA THR A 57 -12.21 -27.29 -5.13
C THR A 57 -11.03 -26.39 -4.79
N LEU A 58 -11.24 -25.40 -3.92
CA LEU A 58 -10.19 -24.55 -3.38
C LEU A 58 -9.16 -25.37 -2.57
N CYS A 59 -9.59 -26.27 -1.69
CA CYS A 59 -8.69 -27.16 -0.94
C CYS A 59 -7.86 -28.09 -1.85
N ARG A 60 -8.43 -28.55 -2.99
CA ARG A 60 -7.69 -29.38 -3.95
C ARG A 60 -6.52 -28.62 -4.59
N ARG A 61 -6.75 -27.35 -4.95
CA ARG A 61 -5.74 -26.47 -5.58
C ARG A 61 -4.74 -25.96 -4.54
N TYR A 62 -5.24 -25.49 -3.39
CA TYR A 62 -4.46 -24.91 -2.32
C TYR A 62 -4.48 -25.84 -1.11
N ARG A 63 -3.64 -26.88 -1.15
CA ARG A 63 -3.60 -27.96 -0.14
C ARG A 63 -3.31 -27.48 1.29
N GLN A 64 -2.76 -26.28 1.42
CA GLN A 64 -2.46 -25.63 2.70
C GLN A 64 -3.72 -25.12 3.42
N ILE A 65 -4.81 -24.87 2.69
CA ILE A 65 -6.09 -24.40 3.25
C ILE A 65 -6.96 -25.62 3.56
N LYS A 66 -7.06 -25.97 4.83
CA LYS A 66 -7.82 -27.11 5.33
C LYS A 66 -9.21 -26.70 5.84
N TYR A 67 -9.33 -25.50 6.40
CA TYR A 67 -10.53 -25.05 7.09
C TYR A 67 -11.07 -23.73 6.52
N LYS A 68 -12.41 -23.58 6.53
CA LYS A 68 -13.07 -22.34 6.08
C LYS A 68 -12.62 -21.13 6.90
N GLU A 69 -12.24 -21.35 8.15
CA GLU A 69 -11.73 -20.31 9.04
C GLU A 69 -10.40 -19.71 8.53
N GLN A 70 -9.52 -20.53 7.97
CA GLN A 70 -8.28 -20.04 7.35
C GLN A 70 -8.59 -19.14 6.15
N LEU A 71 -9.54 -19.56 5.31
CA LEU A 71 -10.01 -18.75 4.19
C LEU A 71 -10.64 -17.43 4.67
N ARG A 72 -11.36 -17.43 5.80
CA ARG A 72 -11.92 -16.21 6.41
C ARG A 72 -10.81 -15.23 6.81
N ARG A 73 -9.77 -15.70 7.51
CA ARG A 73 -8.62 -14.88 7.90
C ARG A 73 -7.86 -14.32 6.69
N ILE A 74 -7.66 -15.14 5.66
CA ILE A 74 -7.04 -14.73 4.40
C ILE A 74 -7.89 -13.63 3.72
N LYS A 75 -9.22 -13.79 3.67
CA LYS A 75 -10.13 -12.77 3.14
C LYS A 75 -10.05 -11.46 3.94
N GLN A 76 -10.02 -11.53 5.26
CA GLN A 76 -9.86 -10.35 6.11
C GLN A 76 -8.54 -9.64 5.85
N TYR A 77 -7.43 -10.38 5.73
CA TYR A 77 -6.12 -9.83 5.41
C TYR A 77 -6.08 -9.12 4.05
N VAL A 78 -6.68 -9.72 3.02
CA VAL A 78 -6.78 -9.11 1.68
C VAL A 78 -7.72 -7.90 1.69
N ASN A 79 -8.85 -7.97 2.38
CA ASN A 79 -9.78 -6.84 2.51
C ASN A 79 -9.13 -5.66 3.25
N ALA A 80 -8.27 -5.95 4.23
CA ALA A 80 -7.45 -4.95 4.89
C ALA A 80 -6.29 -4.46 4.01
N GLN A 81 -6.15 -4.93 2.76
CA GLN A 81 -5.06 -4.62 1.82
C GLN A 81 -3.65 -4.99 2.32
N GLY A 82 -3.56 -5.98 3.21
CA GLY A 82 -2.31 -6.48 3.76
C GLY A 82 -1.85 -5.74 5.02
N ALA A 83 -0.65 -6.09 5.50
CA ALA A 83 -0.04 -5.45 6.66
C ALA A 83 0.38 -4.00 6.37
N LYS A 84 0.46 -3.17 7.42
CA LYS A 84 0.89 -1.76 7.33
C LYS A 84 2.22 -1.62 6.60
N THR A 85 3.22 -2.43 6.95
CA THR A 85 4.54 -2.47 6.30
C THR A 85 4.48 -2.76 4.80
N GLN A 86 3.67 -3.74 4.38
CA GLN A 86 3.49 -4.04 2.95
C GLN A 86 2.84 -2.88 2.20
N LYS A 87 1.92 -2.15 2.84
CA LYS A 87 1.29 -0.98 2.25
C LYS A 87 2.32 0.15 2.10
N LEU A 88 3.13 0.41 3.12
CA LEU A 88 4.22 1.39 3.05
C LEU A 88 5.20 1.06 1.91
N GLN A 89 5.65 -0.20 1.83
CA GLN A 89 6.53 -0.63 0.75
C GLN A 89 5.91 -0.47 -0.65
N ARG A 90 4.58 -0.63 -0.78
CA ARG A 90 3.87 -0.36 -2.06
C ARG A 90 3.72 1.13 -2.35
N ASP A 91 3.66 1.95 -1.32
CA ASP A 91 3.65 3.40 -1.40
C ASP A 91 5.00 3.89 -1.93
N ASP A 92 6.08 3.49 -1.27
CA ASP A 92 7.46 3.82 -1.64
C ASP A 92 7.78 3.42 -3.09
N ASN A 93 7.45 2.18 -3.45
CA ASN A 93 7.66 1.69 -4.82
C ASN A 93 6.87 2.50 -5.85
N PHE A 94 5.66 2.94 -5.51
CA PHE A 94 4.84 3.77 -6.38
C PHE A 94 5.44 5.16 -6.55
N VAL A 95 5.81 5.83 -5.45
CA VAL A 95 6.43 7.16 -5.48
C VAL A 95 7.74 7.13 -6.27
N TYR A 96 8.57 6.11 -6.04
CA TYR A 96 9.82 5.91 -6.78
C TYR A 96 9.57 5.72 -8.28
N THR A 97 8.58 4.91 -8.65
CA THR A 97 8.23 4.67 -10.06
C THR A 97 7.76 5.95 -10.76
N GLU A 98 6.90 6.74 -10.11
CA GLU A 98 6.44 8.02 -10.65
C GLU A 98 7.58 9.04 -10.75
N PHE A 99 8.52 9.05 -9.80
CA PHE A 99 9.71 9.88 -9.86
C PHE A 99 10.58 9.53 -11.08
N ILE A 100 10.90 8.25 -11.28
CA ILE A 100 11.70 7.79 -12.43
C ILE A 100 11.00 8.15 -13.75
N ARG A 101 9.68 7.96 -13.82
CA ARG A 101 8.87 8.32 -14.99
C ARG A 101 8.94 9.82 -15.29
N ALA A 102 8.75 10.66 -14.29
CA ALA A 102 8.78 12.12 -14.46
C ALA A 102 10.20 12.61 -14.84
N ARG A 103 11.26 12.01 -14.29
CA ARG A 103 12.65 12.27 -14.69
C ARG A 103 12.91 11.84 -16.14
N GLY A 104 12.38 10.69 -16.57
CA GLY A 104 12.46 10.24 -17.97
C GLY A 104 11.79 11.18 -18.96
N CYS A 105 10.79 11.95 -18.51
CA CYS A 105 10.14 13.00 -19.29
C CYS A 105 10.78 14.40 -19.11
N CYS A 106 11.93 14.51 -18.43
CA CYS A 106 12.60 15.77 -18.12
C CYS A 106 11.72 16.79 -17.37
N LEU A 107 10.74 16.31 -16.58
CA LEU A 107 9.88 17.18 -15.79
C LEU A 107 10.61 17.63 -14.51
N PRO A 108 10.50 18.91 -14.11
CA PRO A 108 10.95 19.35 -12.80
C PRO A 108 10.05 18.75 -11.72
N ILE A 109 10.67 18.18 -10.68
CA ILE A 109 9.96 17.55 -9.56
C ILE A 109 10.40 18.26 -8.28
N HIS A 110 9.43 18.81 -7.56
CA HIS A 110 9.63 19.35 -6.22
C HIS A 110 9.18 18.34 -5.17
N ASP A 111 9.67 18.47 -3.94
CA ASP A 111 9.33 17.57 -2.82
C ASP A 111 7.82 17.56 -2.54
N SER A 112 7.12 18.67 -2.80
CA SER A 112 5.66 18.76 -2.71
C SER A 112 4.93 17.80 -3.66
N TYR A 113 5.53 17.42 -4.80
CA TYR A 113 4.98 16.42 -5.71
C TYR A 113 5.16 15.01 -5.14
N LEU A 114 6.33 14.72 -4.57
CA LEU A 114 6.60 13.43 -3.92
C LEU A 114 5.59 13.20 -2.79
N ARG A 115 5.44 14.19 -1.88
CA ARG A 115 4.44 14.13 -0.80
C ARG A 115 3.02 13.96 -1.34
N ARG A 116 2.68 14.64 -2.44
CA ARG A 116 1.34 14.52 -3.05
C ARG A 116 1.10 13.14 -3.63
N TRP A 117 2.10 12.50 -4.24
CA TRP A 117 1.99 11.13 -4.73
C TRP A 117 1.84 10.14 -3.59
N ASP A 118 2.63 10.32 -2.53
CA ASP A 118 2.64 9.50 -1.34
C ASP A 118 1.28 9.55 -0.61
N ILE A 119 0.78 10.74 -0.26
CA ILE A 119 -0.55 10.92 0.37
C ILE A 119 -1.66 10.32 -0.50
N ARG A 120 -1.60 10.49 -1.82
CA ARG A 120 -2.61 9.96 -2.74
C ARG A 120 -2.62 8.44 -2.72
N LYS A 121 -1.45 7.82 -2.70
CA LYS A 121 -1.31 6.38 -2.75
C LYS A 121 -1.55 5.74 -1.39
N ALA A 122 -1.10 6.34 -0.29
CA ALA A 122 -1.46 5.97 1.07
C ALA A 122 -2.97 5.92 1.32
N ARG A 123 -3.72 6.93 0.82
CA ARG A 123 -5.19 6.94 0.88
C ARG A 123 -5.82 5.77 0.12
N HIS A 124 -5.28 5.43 -1.05
CA HIS A 124 -5.75 4.30 -1.84
C HIS A 124 -5.46 2.94 -1.16
N LEU A 125 -4.37 2.87 -0.39
CA LEU A 125 -3.98 1.71 0.41
C LEU A 125 -4.64 1.67 1.80
N ASN A 126 -5.57 2.59 2.09
CA ASN A 126 -6.22 2.72 3.40
C ASN A 126 -5.21 2.74 4.56
N LEU A 127 -4.10 3.46 4.40
CA LEU A 127 -3.17 3.75 5.48
C LEU A 127 -3.75 4.90 6.32
N VAL A 128 -4.61 4.56 7.28
CA VAL A 128 -5.23 5.53 8.19
C VAL A 128 -4.15 6.16 9.07
N GLY A 129 -4.15 7.48 9.18
CA GLY A 129 -3.17 8.24 9.97
C GLY A 129 -1.78 8.32 9.33
N PHE A 130 -1.64 7.99 8.04
CA PHE A 130 -0.38 8.19 7.33
C PHE A 130 -0.07 9.68 7.20
N MET A 131 1.15 10.05 7.58
CA MET A 131 1.70 11.38 7.40
C MET A 131 3.05 11.25 6.70
N THR A 132 3.25 12.08 5.68
CA THR A 132 4.53 12.18 4.97
C THR A 132 5.51 12.98 5.82
N SER A 133 6.79 12.61 5.82
CA SER A 133 7.82 13.35 6.54
C SER A 133 7.89 14.81 6.09
N SER A 134 7.94 15.71 7.06
CA SER A 134 8.13 17.15 6.86
C SER A 134 9.61 17.41 6.57
N HIS A 135 10.03 17.33 5.31
CA HIS A 135 11.34 17.82 4.88
C HIS A 135 11.26 19.07 4.01
#